data_AF-A0A662J4J1-F1
#
_entry.id   AF-A0A662J4J1-F1
#
_cell.length_a   1.000
_cell.length_b   1.000
_cell.length_c   1.000
_cell.angle_alpha   90.00
_cell.angle_beta   90.00
_cell.angle_gamma   90.00
#
_symmetry.space_group_name_H-M   'P 1'
#
loop_
_entity.id
_entity.type
_entity.pdbx_description
1 polymer ?
#
loop_
_entity_poly.entity_id
_entity_poly.type
_entity_poly.pdbx_seq_one_letter_code
_entity_poly.pdbx_strand_id
1 'polypeptide(L)'
;MFYHSFATFIKWYKASFDSAVGMINQSRGGGLSNGENALNALDLIINVLKDHEKELDKLVNELKGLVQKLSLLEGLVRKVEDIDRRLSIAEPVTRVVEPVKPVVEAEKPPTPAPYGPPSTLRFKSWEEFREMASGGEVVSYVVREEDEEQVLEVEVLKGRLLLVYSGSVPEVKSLIKSWLSRELEVPKTNVFEGSIRTSGG
;
A
#
# COMPACT_ATOMS: atom_id res chain seq x y z
N MET A 1 -2.09 9.52 -8.34
CA MET A 1 -1.90 9.89 -9.77
C MET A 1 -2.53 8.88 -10.73
N PHE A 2 -2.35 7.56 -10.56
CA PHE A 2 -2.93 6.54 -11.43
C PHE A 2 -4.46 6.62 -11.62
N TYR A 3 -5.22 6.80 -10.54
CA TYR A 3 -6.69 6.92 -10.60
C TYR A 3 -7.19 8.11 -11.41
N HIS A 4 -6.49 9.24 -11.38
CA HIS A 4 -6.90 10.44 -12.10
C HIS A 4 -6.68 10.29 -13.61
N SER A 5 -5.60 9.62 -14.00
CA SER A 5 -5.29 9.33 -15.41
C SER A 5 -6.29 8.32 -16.01
N PHE A 6 -6.62 7.25 -15.28
CA PHE A 6 -7.58 6.24 -15.74
C PHE A 6 -9.01 6.79 -15.85
N ALA A 7 -9.47 7.57 -14.85
CA ALA A 7 -10.79 8.20 -14.91
C ALA A 7 -10.93 9.20 -16.07
N THR A 8 -9.85 9.89 -16.42
CA THR A 8 -9.82 10.82 -17.56
C THR A 8 -9.86 10.07 -18.88
N PHE A 9 -9.15 8.94 -18.97
CA PHE A 9 -9.17 8.04 -20.11
C PHE A 9 -10.57 7.46 -20.39
N ILE A 10 -11.26 6.95 -19.37
CA ILE A 10 -12.64 6.40 -19.53
C ILE A 10 -13.62 7.48 -20.02
N LYS A 11 -13.49 8.72 -19.54
CA LYS A 11 -14.33 9.85 -19.99
C LYS A 11 -14.06 10.19 -21.46
N TRP A 12 -12.80 10.23 -21.87
CA TRP A 12 -12.42 10.50 -23.25
C TRP A 12 -12.85 9.37 -24.20
N TYR A 13 -12.69 8.11 -23.78
CA TYR A 13 -13.12 6.92 -24.53
C TYR A 13 -14.63 6.95 -24.84
N LYS A 14 -15.43 7.22 -23.82
CA LYS A 14 -16.90 7.28 -23.97
C LYS A 14 -17.30 8.40 -24.94
N ALA A 15 -16.69 9.57 -24.83
CA ALA A 15 -16.96 10.69 -25.72
C ALA A 15 -16.59 10.39 -27.19
N SER A 16 -15.45 9.77 -27.43
CA SER A 16 -15.03 9.35 -28.78
C SER A 16 -15.94 8.28 -29.37
N PHE A 17 -16.35 7.29 -28.57
CA PHE A 17 -17.27 6.25 -29.01
C PHE A 17 -18.65 6.81 -29.35
N ASP A 18 -19.20 7.68 -28.50
CA ASP A 18 -20.48 8.34 -28.73
C ASP A 18 -20.45 9.22 -29.99
N SER A 19 -19.32 9.88 -30.26
CA SER A 19 -19.09 10.67 -31.49
C SER A 19 -19.08 9.79 -32.75
N ALA A 20 -18.36 8.66 -32.70
CA ALA A 20 -18.30 7.71 -33.82
C ALA A 20 -19.68 7.08 -34.12
N VAL A 21 -20.41 6.70 -33.07
CA VAL A 21 -21.79 6.19 -33.20
C VAL A 21 -22.73 7.27 -33.76
N GLY A 22 -22.55 8.54 -33.38
CA GLY A 22 -23.28 9.67 -33.95
C GLY A 22 -23.08 9.83 -35.45
N MET A 23 -21.84 9.70 -35.93
CA MET A 23 -21.51 9.78 -37.37
C MET A 23 -22.11 8.62 -38.18
N ILE A 24 -22.13 7.41 -37.61
CA ILE A 24 -22.75 6.22 -38.23
C ILE A 24 -24.27 6.39 -38.34
N ASN A 25 -24.91 6.93 -37.30
CA ASN A 25 -26.37 7.14 -37.30
C ASN A 25 -26.84 8.23 -38.28
N GLN A 26 -26.03 9.28 -38.51
CA GLN A 26 -26.32 10.30 -39.54
C GLN A 26 -26.20 9.78 -40.98
N SER A 27 -25.41 8.73 -41.23
CA SER A 27 -25.21 8.17 -42.58
C SER A 27 -26.34 7.25 -43.07
N ARG A 28 -27.33 6.90 -42.25
CA ARG A 28 -28.47 6.06 -42.70
C ARG A 28 -29.47 6.76 -43.64
N GLY A 29 -29.22 8.01 -44.05
CA GLY A 29 -30.16 8.87 -44.78
C GLY A 29 -29.90 9.20 -46.27
N GLY A 30 -28.78 8.84 -46.91
CA GLY A 30 -28.53 9.27 -48.32
C GLY A 30 -27.42 8.50 -49.06
N GLY A 31 -27.58 8.28 -50.38
CA GLY A 31 -26.76 7.36 -51.20
C GLY A 31 -25.33 7.80 -51.55
N LEU A 32 -24.51 6.82 -51.98
CA LEU A 32 -23.11 6.84 -52.47
C LEU A 32 -22.03 7.54 -51.62
N SER A 33 -22.31 8.63 -50.91
CA SER A 33 -21.43 9.22 -49.88
C SER A 33 -21.32 8.36 -48.61
N ASN A 34 -22.22 7.39 -48.45
CA ASN A 34 -22.25 6.47 -47.32
C ASN A 34 -21.04 5.55 -47.22
N GLY A 35 -20.46 5.15 -48.36
CA GLY A 35 -19.28 4.28 -48.36
C GLY A 35 -18.06 5.00 -47.82
N GLU A 36 -17.80 6.21 -48.31
CA GLU A 36 -16.67 7.05 -47.87
C GLU A 36 -16.83 7.49 -46.41
N ASN A 37 -18.05 7.84 -45.98
CA ASN A 37 -18.32 8.18 -44.57
C ASN A 37 -18.17 6.98 -43.63
N ALA A 38 -18.59 5.79 -44.06
CA ALA A 38 -18.41 4.56 -43.27
C ALA A 38 -16.94 4.16 -43.18
N LEU A 39 -16.16 4.32 -44.26
CA LEU A 39 -14.72 4.08 -44.27
C LEU A 39 -13.97 5.09 -43.37
N ASN A 40 -14.35 6.36 -43.42
CA ASN A 40 -13.79 7.39 -42.53
C ASN A 40 -14.10 7.12 -41.05
N ALA A 41 -15.32 6.67 -40.72
CA ALA A 41 -15.68 6.28 -39.36
C ALA A 41 -14.90 5.05 -38.89
N LEU A 42 -14.67 4.08 -39.78
CA LEU A 42 -13.83 2.91 -39.52
C LEU A 42 -12.36 3.31 -39.28
N ASP A 43 -11.80 4.20 -40.08
CA ASP A 43 -10.42 4.68 -39.91
C ASP A 43 -10.24 5.43 -38.60
N LEU A 44 -11.23 6.22 -38.18
CA LEU A 44 -11.23 6.88 -36.87
C LEU A 44 -11.24 5.84 -35.73
N ILE A 45 -12.11 4.83 -35.82
CA ILE A 45 -12.17 3.75 -34.81
C ILE A 45 -10.85 2.98 -34.77
N ILE A 46 -10.27 2.63 -35.92
CA ILE A 46 -8.99 1.91 -36.01
C ILE A 46 -7.87 2.73 -35.38
N ASN A 47 -7.82 4.04 -35.64
CA ASN A 47 -6.79 4.91 -35.06
C ASN A 47 -6.95 5.04 -33.54
N VAL A 48 -8.18 5.20 -33.05
CA VAL A 48 -8.48 5.22 -31.61
C VAL A 48 -8.09 3.90 -30.93
N LEU A 49 -8.40 2.75 -31.55
CA LEU A 49 -8.00 1.44 -31.03
C LEU A 49 -6.48 1.25 -31.01
N LYS A 50 -5.76 1.72 -32.04
CA LYS A 50 -4.28 1.71 -32.07
C LYS A 50 -3.67 2.58 -30.99
N ASP A 51 -4.27 3.73 -30.69
CA ASP A 51 -3.79 4.58 -29.61
C ASP A 51 -4.06 3.96 -28.23
N HIS A 52 -5.16 3.22 -28.07
CA HIS A 52 -5.39 2.43 -26.85
C HIS A 52 -4.38 1.31 -26.69
N GLU A 53 -4.09 0.56 -27.76
CA GLU A 53 -3.09 -0.51 -27.74
C GLU A 53 -1.74 0.01 -27.24
N LYS A 54 -1.30 1.18 -27.75
CA LYS A 54 -0.06 1.84 -27.31
C LYS A 54 -0.08 2.26 -25.84
N GLU A 55 -1.18 2.87 -25.37
CA GLU A 55 -1.24 3.32 -23.97
C GLU A 55 -1.36 2.12 -23.01
N LEU A 56 -2.06 1.05 -23.39
CA LEU A 56 -2.08 -0.22 -22.65
C LEU A 56 -0.69 -0.84 -22.56
N ASP A 57 0.06 -0.90 -23.66
CA ASP A 57 1.44 -1.38 -23.67
C ASP A 57 2.34 -0.56 -22.74
N LYS A 58 2.16 0.75 -22.72
CA LYS A 58 2.87 1.64 -21.80
C LYS A 58 2.52 1.34 -20.34
N LEU A 59 1.24 1.20 -20.00
CA LEU A 59 0.79 0.85 -18.66
C LEU A 59 1.32 -0.52 -18.21
N VAL A 60 1.33 -1.52 -19.10
CA VAL A 60 1.91 -2.84 -18.83
C VAL A 60 3.40 -2.75 -18.53
N ASN A 61 4.15 -1.94 -19.29
CA ASN A 61 5.56 -1.71 -19.04
C ASN A 61 5.84 -0.96 -17.73
N GLU A 62 5.02 0.03 -17.40
CA GLU A 62 5.09 0.74 -16.11
C GLU A 62 4.83 -0.23 -14.95
N LEU A 63 3.79 -1.08 -15.06
CA LEU A 63 3.47 -2.09 -14.05
C LEU A 63 4.59 -3.11 -13.89
N LYS A 64 5.19 -3.58 -15.00
CA LYS A 64 6.37 -4.45 -14.96
C LYS A 64 7.54 -3.79 -14.23
N GLY A 65 7.77 -2.49 -14.44
CA GLY A 65 8.77 -1.72 -13.71
C GLY A 65 8.49 -1.61 -12.21
N LEU A 66 7.22 -1.42 -11.82
CA LEU A 66 6.82 -1.40 -10.41
C LEU A 66 7.01 -2.77 -9.73
N VAL A 67 6.62 -3.86 -10.40
CA VAL A 67 6.82 -5.23 -9.88
C VAL A 67 8.31 -5.53 -9.69
N GLN A 68 9.18 -5.11 -10.61
CA GLN A 68 10.63 -5.27 -10.44
C GLN A 68 11.17 -4.49 -9.25
N LYS A 69 10.71 -3.24 -9.04
CA LYS A 69 11.10 -2.44 -7.87
C LYS A 69 10.63 -3.06 -6.55
N LEU A 70 9.43 -3.66 -6.52
CA LEU A 70 8.95 -4.41 -5.36
C LEU A 70 9.80 -5.64 -5.07
N SER A 71 10.25 -6.35 -6.09
CA SER A 71 11.18 -7.48 -5.93
C SER A 71 12.54 -7.04 -5.37
N LEU A 72 13.06 -5.88 -5.79
CA LEU A 72 14.26 -5.29 -5.18
C LEU A 72 14.03 -4.91 -3.71
N LEU A 73 12.84 -4.41 -3.38
CA LEU A 73 12.44 -4.07 -2.01
C LEU A 73 12.39 -5.33 -1.13
N GLU A 74 11.81 -6.42 -1.62
CA GLU A 74 11.78 -7.73 -0.94
C GLU A 74 13.21 -8.24 -0.68
N GLY A 75 14.11 -8.12 -1.66
CA GLY A 75 15.52 -8.45 -1.49
C GLY A 75 16.22 -7.60 -0.42
N LEU A 76 15.83 -6.33 -0.28
CA LEU A 76 16.34 -5.44 0.75
C LEU A 76 15.81 -5.83 2.15
N VAL A 77 14.53 -6.19 2.26
CA VAL A 77 13.91 -6.67 3.50
C VAL A 77 14.66 -7.91 4.02
N ARG A 78 14.96 -8.88 3.16
CA ARG A 78 15.74 -10.07 3.55
C ARG A 78 17.14 -9.73 4.07
N LYS A 79 17.81 -8.73 3.49
CA LYS A 79 19.13 -8.26 3.97
C LYS A 79 19.03 -7.57 5.34
N VAL A 80 17.97 -6.81 5.57
CA VAL A 80 17.70 -6.18 6.87
C VAL A 80 17.44 -7.24 7.94
N GLU A 81 16.65 -8.27 7.63
CA GLU A 81 16.44 -9.42 8.53
C GLU A 81 17.74 -10.18 8.85
N ASP A 82 18.65 -10.35 7.88
CA ASP A 82 19.95 -10.97 8.11
C ASP A 82 20.83 -10.15 9.07
N ILE A 83 20.85 -8.82 8.90
CA ILE A 83 21.59 -7.91 9.77
C ILE A 83 21.00 -7.92 11.20
N ASP A 84 19.68 -7.94 11.33
CA ASP A 84 18.99 -7.97 12.63
C ASP A 84 19.26 -9.28 13.40
N ARG A 85 19.28 -10.42 12.70
CA ARG A 85 19.71 -11.71 13.29
C ARG A 85 21.16 -11.66 13.78
N ARG A 86 22.06 -11.02 13.02
CA ARG A 86 23.48 -10.89 13.41
C ARG A 86 23.68 -9.99 14.62
N LEU A 87 22.85 -8.95 14.78
CA LEU A 87 22.88 -8.06 15.94
C LEU A 87 22.26 -8.71 17.18
N SER A 88 21.24 -9.56 17.03
CA SER A 88 20.65 -10.32 18.13
C SER A 88 21.60 -11.35 18.78
N ILE A 89 22.68 -11.75 18.09
CA ILE A 89 23.69 -12.70 18.61
C ILE A 89 24.81 -11.96 19.39
N ALA A 90 24.86 -10.62 19.34
CA ALA A 90 25.82 -9.82 20.09
C ALA A 90 25.27 -9.47 21.48
N GLU A 91 25.56 -10.30 22.49
CA GLU A 91 25.15 -10.06 23.88
C GLU A 91 25.84 -8.81 24.49
N PRO A 92 25.14 -8.00 25.30
CA PRO A 92 25.77 -7.04 26.21
C PRO A 92 26.38 -7.75 27.42
N VAL A 93 27.69 -7.54 27.61
CA VAL A 93 28.50 -8.06 28.72
C VAL A 93 28.13 -7.38 30.06
N THR A 94 27.46 -8.16 30.91
CA THR A 94 27.50 -8.25 32.40
C THR A 94 27.52 -6.98 33.28
N ARG A 95 26.62 -6.92 34.30
CA ARG A 95 27.02 -7.11 35.72
C ARG A 95 25.84 -7.37 36.67
N VAL A 96 26.04 -8.39 37.50
CA VAL A 96 25.18 -8.97 38.55
C VAL A 96 25.21 -8.13 39.83
N VAL A 97 24.06 -7.92 40.52
CA VAL A 97 23.90 -8.07 41.99
C VAL A 97 22.40 -8.28 42.34
N GLU A 98 22.06 -9.43 42.95
CA GLU A 98 20.91 -9.66 43.85
C GLU A 98 21.48 -9.91 45.28
N PRO A 99 20.71 -10.10 46.38
CA PRO A 99 19.26 -9.93 46.67
C PRO A 99 18.99 -9.20 48.02
N VAL A 100 17.73 -8.85 48.38
CA VAL A 100 17.10 -9.01 49.75
C VAL A 100 15.56 -8.75 49.67
N LYS A 101 14.74 -9.69 50.15
CA LYS A 101 13.30 -9.60 50.58
C LYS A 101 13.26 -9.45 52.14
N PRO A 102 12.17 -9.10 52.91
CA PRO A 102 10.79 -9.64 52.74
C PRO A 102 9.56 -8.87 53.39
N VAL A 103 8.36 -9.50 53.28
CA VAL A 103 7.08 -9.41 54.08
C VAL A 103 6.20 -8.15 53.85
N VAL A 104 4.86 -8.14 53.62
CA VAL A 104 3.67 -8.72 54.34
C VAL A 104 2.48 -8.77 53.33
N GLU A 105 1.88 -9.91 52.97
CA GLU A 105 0.77 -10.69 53.59
C GLU A 105 -0.65 -10.07 53.47
N ALA A 106 -1.49 -10.67 52.61
CA ALA A 106 -2.94 -10.80 52.79
C ALA A 106 -3.44 -11.99 51.94
N GLU A 107 -3.86 -13.05 52.62
CA GLU A 107 -4.26 -14.34 52.07
C GLU A 107 -5.67 -14.35 51.45
N LYS A 108 -5.82 -15.07 50.33
CA LYS A 108 -6.86 -16.11 50.13
C LYS A 108 -6.55 -17.01 48.91
N PRO A 109 -6.32 -18.33 49.09
CA PRO A 109 -6.52 -19.36 48.05
C PRO A 109 -7.63 -20.36 48.47
N PRO A 110 -8.13 -21.31 47.63
CA PRO A 110 -7.57 -21.80 46.36
C PRO A 110 -8.59 -21.96 45.20
N THR A 111 -8.12 -21.90 43.94
CA THR A 111 -8.26 -22.97 42.91
C THR A 111 -7.47 -22.53 41.67
N PRO A 112 -6.53 -23.35 41.15
CA PRO A 112 -5.80 -23.04 39.92
C PRO A 112 -6.63 -23.45 38.70
N ALA A 113 -7.10 -22.47 37.92
CA ALA A 113 -7.57 -22.73 36.56
C ALA A 113 -6.36 -22.63 35.62
N PRO A 114 -5.92 -23.74 34.98
CA PRO A 114 -4.94 -23.67 33.93
C PRO A 114 -5.67 -23.34 32.61
N TYR A 115 -5.11 -22.41 31.83
CA TYR A 115 -5.51 -22.07 30.45
C TYR A 115 -6.77 -21.20 30.29
N GLY A 116 -6.59 -19.88 30.32
CA GLY A 116 -7.49 -18.94 29.63
C GLY A 116 -7.08 -18.77 28.16
N PRO A 117 -8.02 -18.51 27.23
CA PRO A 117 -7.69 -18.19 25.84
C PRO A 117 -6.79 -16.95 25.78
N PRO A 118 -5.92 -16.82 24.76
CA PRO A 118 -5.04 -15.67 24.62
C PRO A 118 -5.85 -14.38 24.67
N SER A 119 -5.52 -13.51 25.62
CA SER A 119 -6.20 -12.23 25.79
C SER A 119 -6.03 -11.42 24.51
N THR A 120 -7.14 -11.05 23.88
CA THR A 120 -7.12 -10.28 22.63
C THR A 120 -7.41 -8.82 22.95
N LEU A 121 -6.54 -7.90 22.53
CA LEU A 121 -6.76 -6.46 22.63
C LEU A 121 -6.92 -5.88 21.23
N ARG A 122 -8.02 -5.17 21.00
CA ARG A 122 -8.31 -4.52 19.71
C ARG A 122 -8.05 -3.02 19.78
N PHE A 123 -7.39 -2.50 18.75
CA PHE A 123 -6.97 -1.11 18.63
C PHE A 123 -7.57 -0.50 17.37
N LYS A 124 -8.07 0.75 17.50
CA LYS A 124 -8.49 1.58 16.37
C LYS A 124 -7.46 2.67 16.03
N SER A 125 -6.65 3.08 17.01
CA SER A 125 -5.49 3.95 16.79
C SER A 125 -4.28 3.12 16.37
N TRP A 126 -3.67 3.51 15.26
CA TRP A 126 -2.44 2.87 14.78
C TRP A 126 -1.26 3.14 15.72
N GLU A 127 -1.19 4.34 16.29
CA GLU A 127 -0.11 4.79 17.17
C GLU A 127 -0.08 3.96 18.47
N GLU A 128 -1.23 3.81 19.13
CA GLU A 128 -1.36 3.00 20.34
C GLU A 128 -1.05 1.52 20.08
N PHE A 129 -1.57 1.00 18.96
CA PHE A 129 -1.27 -0.36 18.54
C PHE A 129 0.23 -0.56 18.32
N ARG A 130 0.88 0.34 17.59
CA ARG A 130 2.30 0.26 17.26
C ARG A 130 3.18 0.28 18.50
N GLU A 131 2.87 1.13 19.47
CA GLU A 131 3.61 1.21 20.74
C GLU A 131 3.51 -0.13 21.49
N MET A 132 2.30 -0.67 21.61
CA MET A 132 2.04 -1.92 22.32
C MET A 132 2.61 -3.15 21.59
N ALA A 133 2.52 -3.17 20.26
CA ALA A 133 2.95 -4.26 19.40
C ALA A 133 4.46 -4.30 19.13
N SER A 134 5.19 -3.23 19.50
CA SER A 134 6.65 -3.18 19.36
C SER A 134 7.33 -4.37 20.05
N GLY A 135 8.20 -5.09 19.34
CA GLY A 135 8.83 -6.31 19.86
C GLY A 135 7.88 -7.52 19.99
N GLY A 136 6.82 -7.58 19.19
CA GLY A 136 6.01 -8.78 19.04
C GLY A 136 6.77 -9.95 18.41
N GLU A 137 6.34 -11.17 18.73
CA GLU A 137 6.96 -12.42 18.28
C GLU A 137 6.53 -12.81 16.87
N VAL A 138 5.25 -12.63 16.57
CA VAL A 138 4.63 -12.98 15.28
C VAL A 138 3.68 -11.88 14.86
N VAL A 139 3.70 -11.53 13.58
CA VAL A 139 2.81 -10.54 12.97
C VAL A 139 2.09 -11.17 11.78
N SER A 140 0.78 -10.97 11.68
CA SER A 140 -0.03 -11.25 10.50
C SER A 140 -0.75 -9.97 10.07
N TYR A 141 -1.11 -9.87 8.79
CA TYR A 141 -1.94 -8.78 8.31
C TYR A 141 -2.84 -9.23 7.17
N VAL A 142 -3.99 -8.58 7.05
CA VAL A 142 -4.96 -8.74 5.96
C VAL A 142 -5.41 -7.36 5.52
N VAL A 143 -5.45 -7.14 4.22
CA VAL A 143 -6.09 -5.95 3.63
C VAL A 143 -7.40 -6.41 3.00
N ARG A 144 -8.51 -5.79 3.40
CA ARG A 144 -9.84 -6.01 2.83
C ARG A 144 -10.30 -4.74 2.13
N GLU A 145 -11.09 -4.90 1.09
CA GLU A 145 -11.81 -3.80 0.43
C GLU A 145 -13.26 -3.82 0.95
N GLU A 146 -13.70 -2.72 1.56
CA GLU A 146 -15.05 -2.55 2.11
C GLU A 146 -15.55 -1.18 1.69
N ASP A 147 -16.69 -1.12 0.99
CA ASP A 147 -17.32 0.11 0.51
C ASP A 147 -16.37 1.09 -0.23
N GLU A 148 -15.52 0.56 -1.13
CA GLU A 148 -14.48 1.30 -1.88
C GLU A 148 -13.30 1.85 -1.03
N GLU A 149 -13.25 1.52 0.26
CA GLU A 149 -12.14 1.85 1.17
C GLU A 149 -11.31 0.59 1.53
N GLN A 150 -9.99 0.77 1.69
CA GLN A 150 -9.10 -0.31 2.11
C GLN A 150 -8.97 -0.34 3.63
N VAL A 151 -9.38 -1.45 4.23
CA VAL A 151 -9.27 -1.74 5.67
C VAL A 151 -8.09 -2.67 5.91
N LEU A 152 -7.12 -2.21 6.70
CA LEU A 152 -6.00 -2.99 7.18
C LEU A 152 -6.35 -3.59 8.55
N GLU A 153 -6.33 -4.92 8.63
CA GLU A 153 -6.31 -5.66 9.90
C GLU A 153 -4.89 -6.19 10.13
N VAL A 154 -4.28 -5.87 11.27
CA VAL A 154 -2.94 -6.36 11.66
C VAL A 154 -3.06 -7.06 12.99
N GLU A 155 -2.57 -8.29 13.10
CA GLU A 155 -2.51 -9.03 14.36
C GLU A 155 -1.07 -9.26 14.77
N VAL A 156 -0.76 -9.06 16.04
CA VAL A 156 0.57 -9.27 16.61
C VAL A 156 0.46 -10.11 17.87
N LEU A 157 1.16 -11.24 17.89
CA LEU A 157 1.34 -12.05 19.09
C LEU A 157 2.53 -11.53 19.88
N LYS A 158 2.31 -11.18 21.14
CA LYS A 158 3.36 -10.73 22.06
C LYS A 158 3.16 -11.44 23.41
N GLY A 159 3.99 -12.44 23.70
CA GLY A 159 3.81 -13.34 24.83
C GLY A 159 2.49 -14.12 24.71
N ARG A 160 1.56 -13.86 25.63
CA ARG A 160 0.21 -14.49 25.63
C ARG A 160 -0.89 -13.57 25.11
N LEU A 161 -0.52 -12.42 24.58
CA LEU A 161 -1.43 -11.35 24.17
C LEU A 161 -1.51 -11.30 22.66
N LEU A 162 -2.73 -11.35 22.12
CA LEU A 162 -2.99 -11.08 20.70
C LEU A 162 -3.45 -9.63 20.56
N LEU A 163 -2.60 -8.79 20.00
CA LEU A 163 -2.90 -7.40 19.71
C LEU A 163 -3.47 -7.33 18.29
N VAL A 164 -4.61 -6.69 18.09
CA VAL A 164 -5.25 -6.60 16.77
C VAL A 164 -5.57 -5.14 16.46
N TYR A 165 -5.01 -4.61 15.37
CA TYR A 165 -5.42 -3.34 14.78
C TYR A 165 -6.40 -3.59 13.66
N SER A 166 -7.44 -2.77 13.56
CA SER A 166 -8.32 -2.72 12.39
C SER A 166 -8.64 -1.28 12.09
N GLY A 167 -8.24 -0.80 10.91
CA GLY A 167 -8.44 0.59 10.52
C GLY A 167 -7.97 0.87 9.11
N SER A 168 -7.89 2.14 8.75
CA SER A 168 -7.42 2.55 7.43
C SER A 168 -5.96 2.17 7.23
N VAL A 169 -5.62 1.83 5.98
CA VAL A 169 -4.21 1.61 5.61
C VAL A 169 -3.43 2.89 5.92
N PRO A 170 -2.32 2.83 6.70
CA PRO A 170 -1.48 4.00 6.97
C PRO A 170 -1.10 4.70 5.65
N GLU A 171 -1.16 6.03 5.61
CA GLU A 171 -0.94 6.77 4.37
C GLU A 171 0.39 6.36 3.73
N VAL A 172 0.33 5.69 2.56
CA VAL A 172 1.50 5.27 1.78
C VAL A 172 2.43 6.45 1.49
N LYS A 173 1.86 7.66 1.39
CA LYS A 173 2.60 8.92 1.28
C LYS A 173 3.58 9.14 2.43
N SER A 174 3.16 8.89 3.66
CA SER A 174 3.98 9.04 4.87
C SER A 174 5.16 8.04 4.90
N LEU A 175 4.95 6.83 4.36
CA LEU A 175 5.97 5.81 4.20
C LEU A 175 7.01 6.23 3.17
N ILE A 176 6.58 6.71 1.99
CA ILE A 176 7.48 7.22 0.94
C ILE A 176 8.29 8.40 1.49
N LYS A 177 7.65 9.34 2.18
CA LYS A 177 8.30 10.52 2.78
C LYS A 177 9.36 10.13 3.82
N SER A 178 9.01 9.16 4.68
CA SER A 178 9.91 8.64 5.72
C SER A 178 11.07 7.85 5.15
N TRP A 179 10.81 7.06 4.10
CA TRP A 179 11.83 6.30 3.38
C TRP A 179 12.80 7.25 2.65
N LEU A 180 12.31 8.20 1.84
CA LEU A 180 13.12 9.19 1.14
C LEU A 180 13.97 10.02 2.11
N SER A 181 13.41 10.39 3.26
CA SER A 181 14.14 11.12 4.29
C SER A 181 15.32 10.32 4.86
N ARG A 182 15.13 9.03 5.09
CA ARG A 182 16.20 8.14 5.57
C ARG A 182 17.23 7.85 4.48
N GLU A 183 16.77 7.56 3.27
CA GLU A 183 17.61 7.11 2.16
C GLU A 183 18.49 8.23 1.59
N LEU A 184 17.97 9.46 1.55
CA LEU A 184 18.68 10.62 1.03
C LEU A 184 19.31 11.48 2.14
N GLU A 185 19.18 11.06 3.41
CA GLU A 185 19.61 11.81 4.60
C GLU A 185 19.05 13.25 4.65
N VAL A 186 17.85 13.45 4.08
CA VAL A 186 17.15 14.73 4.06
C VAL A 186 16.13 14.77 5.19
N PRO A 187 16.03 15.86 5.98
CA PRO A 187 14.99 15.97 7.01
C PRO A 187 13.58 15.76 6.44
N LYS A 188 12.70 15.04 7.15
CA LYS A 188 11.31 14.76 6.70
C LYS A 188 10.51 16.02 6.33
N THR A 189 10.84 17.17 6.92
CA THR A 189 10.25 18.49 6.60
C THR A 189 10.58 18.97 5.19
N ASN A 190 11.71 18.52 4.64
CA ASN A 190 12.23 18.95 3.35
C ASN A 190 11.92 17.94 2.24
N VAL A 191 11.31 16.81 2.57
CA VAL A 191 10.72 15.89 1.61
C VAL A 191 9.29 16.34 1.39
N PHE A 192 8.86 16.60 0.16
CA PHE A 192 7.48 16.99 -0.13
C PHE A 192 7.01 16.38 -1.45
N GLU A 193 5.69 16.26 -1.59
CA GLU A 193 5.05 15.71 -2.79
C GLU A 193 4.93 16.83 -3.83
N GLY A 194 5.60 16.68 -4.98
CA GLY A 194 5.59 17.68 -6.04
C GLY A 194 6.85 17.64 -6.91
N SER A 195 7.05 18.67 -7.74
CA SER A 195 8.23 18.81 -8.60
C SER A 195 9.02 20.06 -8.20
N ILE A 196 10.33 19.93 -8.06
CA ILE A 196 11.22 21.07 -7.88
C ILE A 196 11.41 21.74 -9.25
N ARG A 197 11.06 23.02 -9.37
CA ARG A 197 11.35 23.83 -10.55
C ARG A 197 12.47 24.80 -10.19
N THR A 198 13.62 24.66 -10.85
CA THR A 198 14.69 25.66 -10.81
C THR A 198 14.54 26.56 -12.03
N SER A 199 14.17 27.84 -11.85
CA SER A 199 14.27 28.81 -12.94
C SER A 199 15.75 29.13 -13.16
N GLY A 200 16.31 28.68 -14.28
CA GLY A 200 17.64 29.12 -14.72
C GLY A 200 17.60 30.60 -15.12
N GLY A 201 18.64 31.33 -14.72
CA GLY A 201 18.94 32.69 -15.19
C GLY A 201 19.64 32.70 -16.55
#